data_AF-A0AAN0W464-F1
#
_entry.id   AF-A0AAN0W464-F1
#
_cell.length_a   1.000
_cell.length_b   1.000
_cell.length_c   1.000
_cell.angle_alpha   90.00
_cell.angle_beta   90.00
_cell.angle_gamma   90.00
#
_symmetry.space_group_name_H-M   'P 1'
#
loop_
_entity.id
_entity.type
_entity.pdbx_description
1 polymer ?
#
loop_
_entity_poly.entity_id
_entity_poly.type
_entity_poly.pdbx_seq_one_letter_code
_entity_poly.pdbx_strand_id
1 'polypeptide(L)'
;MSNIKEYIPFIIPILAATVGYIFGQRTTKTNRFYTQNENNLKTVIEPLFLSIKVIMRENSGFKRERLLDDLFELYILEEKGLYQIGNKDLIDNFFYVEELYKDFKIEKSEEKWKKFWIALIYYYQSIEGGYWSNFYTLYRNYGWYLHSLNKNIFVRIFFETIRFLKDTVNFLTSLSVGFLAFSLYDKLLYLISDKRIMPEGSIVMSIQLLIFCIALYGFITIFDAFSPNSSQQKSFIDKLIKKYTNENKKYEKKIRIPKMYE
;
A
#
# COMPACT_ATOMS: atom_id res chain seq x y z
N MET A 1 29.71 -41.66 12.22
CA MET A 1 28.72 -40.65 11.75
C MET A 1 28.15 -39.99 12.99
N SER A 2 28.49 -38.73 13.28
CA SER A 2 27.78 -38.02 14.35
C SER A 2 26.33 -37.87 13.92
N ASN A 3 25.42 -38.37 14.76
CA ASN A 3 24.01 -38.35 14.44
C ASN A 3 23.55 -36.90 14.51
N ILE A 4 22.99 -36.37 13.42
CA ILE A 4 22.46 -35.00 13.34
C ILE A 4 21.55 -34.64 14.53
N LYS A 5 20.93 -35.67 15.13
CA LYS A 5 20.13 -35.65 16.36
C LYS A 5 20.83 -35.02 17.57
N GLU A 6 22.15 -35.16 17.69
CA GLU A 6 22.93 -34.59 18.80
C GLU A 6 23.08 -33.06 18.68
N TYR A 7 22.95 -32.51 17.47
CA TYR A 7 23.02 -31.07 17.22
C TYR A 7 21.64 -30.39 17.22
N ILE A 8 20.55 -31.16 17.12
CA ILE A 8 19.17 -30.64 17.14
C ILE A 8 18.90 -29.72 18.35
N PRO A 9 19.30 -30.07 19.59
CA PRO A 9 19.08 -29.22 20.76
C PRO A 9 19.81 -27.86 20.70
N PHE A 10 20.84 -27.72 19.86
CA PHE A 10 21.56 -26.45 19.66
C PHE A 10 21.01 -25.68 18.45
N ILE A 11 20.65 -26.38 17.38
CA ILE A 11 20.14 -25.78 16.14
C ILE A 11 18.75 -25.17 16.38
N ILE A 12 17.85 -25.89 17.07
CA ILE A 12 16.46 -25.43 17.28
C ILE A 12 16.41 -24.09 18.04
N PRO A 13 17.10 -23.90 19.18
CA PRO A 13 17.07 -22.62 19.89
C PRO A 13 17.66 -21.46 19.09
N ILE A 14 18.74 -21.69 18.33
CA ILE A 14 19.36 -20.66 17.49
C ILE A 14 18.39 -20.23 16.38
N LEU A 15 17.76 -21.19 15.70
CA LEU A 15 16.75 -20.89 14.69
C LEU A 15 15.54 -20.19 15.30
N ALA A 16 15.03 -20.67 16.44
CA ALA A 16 13.91 -20.05 17.13
C ALA A 16 14.20 -18.61 17.57
N ALA A 17 15.40 -18.35 18.11
CA ALA A 17 15.85 -17.00 18.49
C ALA A 17 15.99 -16.09 17.26
N THR A 18 16.54 -16.60 16.16
CA THR A 18 16.69 -15.84 14.90
C THR A 18 15.32 -15.48 14.32
N VAL A 19 14.41 -16.45 14.26
CA VAL A 19 13.03 -16.26 13.82
C VAL A 19 12.33 -15.24 14.72
N GLY A 20 12.40 -15.42 16.04
CA GLY A 20 11.83 -14.50 17.02
C GLY A 20 12.34 -13.07 16.89
N TYR A 21 13.65 -12.90 16.67
CA TYR A 21 14.26 -11.59 16.44
C TYR A 21 13.76 -10.93 15.15
N ILE A 22 13.75 -11.67 14.04
CA ILE A 22 13.28 -11.16 12.72
C ILE A 22 11.81 -10.76 12.81
N PHE A 23 10.95 -11.62 13.36
CA PHE A 23 9.53 -11.34 13.50
C PHE A 23 9.26 -10.19 14.48
N GLY A 24 9.99 -10.12 15.59
CA GLY A 24 9.90 -9.04 16.57
C GLY A 24 10.24 -7.68 15.94
N GLN A 25 11.43 -7.56 15.33
CA GLN A 25 11.87 -6.33 14.67
C GLN A 25 10.94 -5.90 13.55
N ARG A 26 10.47 -6.85 12.74
CA ARG A 26 9.52 -6.59 11.65
C ARG A 26 8.20 -6.07 12.19
N THR A 27 7.70 -6.64 13.28
CA THR A 27 6.45 -6.21 13.93
C THR A 27 6.59 -4.79 14.47
N THR A 28 7.68 -4.47 15.17
CA THR A 28 7.91 -3.11 15.70
C THR A 28 8.01 -2.07 14.58
N LYS A 29 8.77 -2.35 13.51
CA LYS A 29 8.87 -1.44 12.36
C LYS A 29 7.51 -1.24 11.68
N THR A 30 6.74 -2.32 11.53
CA THR A 30 5.40 -2.30 10.93
C THR A 30 4.44 -1.48 11.78
N ASN A 31 4.44 -1.65 13.10
CA ASN A 31 3.60 -0.87 14.01
C ASN A 31 3.96 0.62 13.96
N ARG A 32 5.26 0.97 13.99
CA ARG A 32 5.70 2.36 13.83
C ARG A 32 5.22 2.97 12.52
N PHE A 33 5.32 2.21 11.41
CA PHE A 33 4.81 2.64 10.12
C PHE A 33 3.30 2.91 10.17
N TYR A 34 2.49 2.01 10.73
CA TYR A 34 1.04 2.23 10.85
C TYR A 34 0.71 3.45 11.73
N THR A 35 1.34 3.60 12.88
CA THR A 35 1.14 4.77 13.76
C THR A 35 1.52 6.07 13.05
N GLN A 36 2.63 6.08 12.30
CA GLN A 36 3.06 7.26 11.57
C GLN A 36 2.09 7.60 10.42
N ASN A 37 1.60 6.61 9.66
CA ASN A 37 0.60 6.84 8.61
C ASN A 37 -0.73 7.31 9.20
N GLU A 38 -1.14 6.78 10.35
CA GLU A 38 -2.36 7.20 11.03
C GLU A 38 -2.26 8.66 11.48
N ASN A 39 -1.14 9.02 12.10
CA ASN A 39 -0.86 10.40 12.48
C ASN A 39 -0.86 11.31 11.25
N ASN A 40 -0.04 11.01 10.24
CA ASN A 40 0.03 11.77 8.98
C ASN A 40 -1.36 11.96 8.35
N LEU A 41 -2.16 10.88 8.25
CA LEU A 41 -3.51 10.96 7.70
C LEU A 41 -4.36 11.96 8.48
N LYS A 42 -4.41 11.85 9.81
CA LYS A 42 -5.25 12.69 10.68
C LYS A 42 -4.77 14.14 10.79
N THR A 43 -3.46 14.36 10.89
CA THR A 43 -2.90 15.68 11.23
C THR A 43 -2.59 16.53 10.00
N VAL A 44 -2.30 15.90 8.86
CA VAL A 44 -1.77 16.60 7.67
C VAL A 44 -2.61 16.32 6.43
N ILE A 45 -2.67 15.07 5.96
CA ILE A 45 -3.26 14.77 4.65
C ILE A 45 -4.78 15.00 4.65
N GLU A 46 -5.50 14.56 5.68
CA GLU A 46 -6.96 14.74 5.76
C GLU A 46 -7.35 16.21 5.87
N PRO A 47 -6.80 17.02 6.80
CA PRO A 47 -7.16 18.44 6.87
C PRO A 47 -6.80 19.16 5.57
N LEU A 48 -5.66 18.85 4.95
CA LEU A 48 -5.25 19.46 3.68
C LEU A 48 -6.22 19.11 2.54
N PHE A 49 -6.56 17.84 2.40
CA PHE A 49 -7.52 17.36 1.42
C PHE A 49 -8.88 18.03 1.59
N LEU A 50 -9.39 18.09 2.81
CA LEU A 50 -10.68 18.70 3.11
C LEU A 50 -10.68 20.21 2.90
N SER A 51 -9.63 20.92 3.32
CA SER A 51 -9.50 22.37 3.12
C SER A 51 -9.50 22.74 1.64
N ILE A 52 -8.68 22.07 0.81
CA ILE A 52 -8.65 22.32 -0.63
C ILE A 52 -10.01 21.99 -1.27
N LYS A 53 -10.66 20.91 -0.83
CA LYS A 53 -12.00 20.54 -1.31
C LYS A 53 -13.06 21.60 -0.99
N VAL A 54 -12.98 22.25 0.18
CA VAL A 54 -13.85 23.36 0.56
C VAL A 54 -13.57 24.58 -0.32
N ILE A 55 -12.30 24.96 -0.50
CA ILE A 55 -11.87 26.05 -1.37
C ILE A 55 -12.39 25.89 -2.80
N MET A 56 -12.27 24.68 -3.36
CA MET A 56 -12.72 24.37 -4.73
C MET A 56 -14.25 24.45 -4.90
N ARG A 57 -15.02 24.36 -3.82
CA ARG A 57 -16.49 24.41 -3.84
C ARG A 57 -17.05 25.79 -3.51
N GLU A 58 -16.22 26.70 -2.99
CA GLU A 58 -16.64 28.04 -2.61
C GLU A 58 -16.91 28.88 -3.87
N ASN A 59 -18.10 29.46 -3.94
CA ASN A 59 -18.53 30.27 -5.07
C ASN A 59 -18.10 31.73 -4.93
N SER A 60 -18.08 32.25 -3.70
CA SER A 60 -17.67 33.63 -3.41
C SER A 60 -16.16 33.81 -3.56
N GLY A 61 -15.76 34.70 -4.48
CA GLY A 61 -14.34 35.04 -4.69
C GLY A 61 -13.65 35.51 -3.41
N PHE A 62 -14.30 36.41 -2.66
CA PHE A 62 -13.79 36.93 -1.39
C PHE A 62 -13.60 35.84 -0.33
N LYS A 63 -14.60 34.98 -0.11
CA LYS A 63 -14.46 33.87 0.85
C LYS A 63 -13.40 32.87 0.41
N ARG A 64 -13.30 32.61 -0.89
CA ARG A 64 -12.31 31.70 -1.46
C ARG A 64 -10.89 32.20 -1.25
N GLU A 65 -10.66 33.48 -1.49
CA GLU A 65 -9.36 34.12 -1.23
C GLU A 65 -8.99 34.02 0.25
N ARG A 66 -9.94 34.30 1.16
CA ARG A 66 -9.70 34.12 2.60
C ARG A 66 -9.37 32.67 2.97
N LEU A 67 -10.09 31.70 2.44
CA LEU A 67 -9.82 30.28 2.70
C LEU A 67 -8.45 29.83 2.16
N LEU A 68 -7.98 30.43 1.07
CA LEU A 68 -6.65 30.19 0.52
C LEU A 68 -5.56 30.81 1.41
N ASP A 69 -5.76 32.04 1.86
CA ASP A 69 -4.87 32.70 2.82
C ASP A 69 -4.76 31.84 4.10
N ASP A 70 -5.91 31.45 4.68
CA ASP A 70 -5.99 30.60 5.87
C ASP A 70 -5.27 29.24 5.65
N LEU A 71 -5.41 28.62 4.46
CA LEU A 71 -4.75 27.36 4.15
C LEU A 71 -3.23 27.49 4.18
N PHE A 72 -2.66 28.44 3.45
CA PHE A 72 -1.21 28.56 3.37
C PHE A 72 -0.60 29.02 4.69
N GLU A 73 -1.27 29.93 5.41
CA GLU A 73 -0.85 30.37 6.74
C GLU A 73 -0.77 29.19 7.72
N LEU A 74 -1.84 28.37 7.77
CA LEU A 74 -1.92 27.20 8.65
C LEU A 74 -0.78 26.20 8.40
N TYR A 75 -0.40 25.94 7.15
CA TYR A 75 0.58 24.91 6.83
C TYR A 75 2.04 25.40 6.85
N ILE A 76 2.27 26.70 6.69
CA ILE A 76 3.61 27.29 6.63
C ILE A 76 4.00 27.93 7.96
N LEU A 77 3.11 28.70 8.59
CA LEU A 77 3.43 29.39 9.85
C LEU A 77 3.17 28.53 11.08
N GLU A 78 2.11 27.73 11.09
CA GLU A 78 1.81 26.87 12.25
C GLU A 78 2.52 25.50 12.21
N GLU A 79 3.49 25.33 11.31
CA GLU A 79 4.30 24.12 11.16
C GLU A 79 3.50 22.81 11.30
N LYS A 80 2.38 22.69 10.56
CA LYS A 80 1.51 21.49 10.57
C LYS A 80 2.24 20.19 10.22
N GLY A 81 3.53 20.24 9.94
CA GLY A 81 4.37 19.06 9.77
C GLY A 81 4.24 18.50 8.37
N LEU A 82 4.35 19.34 7.34
CA LEU A 82 4.39 18.89 5.94
C LEU A 82 5.42 17.75 5.72
N TYR A 83 6.51 17.72 6.48
CA TYR A 83 7.48 16.63 6.50
C TYR A 83 6.86 15.25 6.80
N GLN A 84 5.73 15.21 7.52
CA GLN A 84 5.01 14.00 7.88
C GLN A 84 4.37 13.32 6.67
N ILE A 85 4.09 14.05 5.57
CA ILE A 85 3.49 13.51 4.33
C ILE A 85 4.31 12.34 3.79
N GLY A 86 5.64 12.34 3.99
CA GLY A 86 6.52 11.23 3.58
C GLY A 86 6.69 11.08 2.06
N ASN A 87 6.08 11.98 1.27
CA ASN A 87 6.23 12.06 -0.18
C ASN A 87 6.78 13.45 -0.53
N LYS A 88 8.03 13.48 -0.99
CA LYS A 88 8.72 14.70 -1.37
C LYS A 88 7.98 15.47 -2.47
N ASP A 89 7.44 14.79 -3.48
CA ASP A 89 6.76 15.44 -4.60
C ASP A 89 5.50 16.17 -4.14
N LEU A 90 4.78 15.65 -3.13
CA LEU A 90 3.62 16.34 -2.55
C LEU A 90 4.02 17.58 -1.76
N ILE A 91 5.20 17.58 -1.14
CA ILE A 91 5.72 18.73 -0.41
C ILE A 91 6.19 19.81 -1.39
N ASP A 92 6.97 19.43 -2.40
CA ASP A 92 7.48 20.35 -3.42
C ASP A 92 6.32 20.99 -4.20
N ASN A 93 5.29 20.22 -4.55
CA ASN A 93 4.09 20.74 -5.20
C ASN A 93 3.29 21.70 -4.31
N PHE A 94 3.28 21.50 -2.99
CA PHE A 94 2.63 22.43 -2.06
C PHE A 94 3.29 23.82 -2.14
N PHE A 95 4.61 23.85 -2.02
CA PHE A 95 5.39 25.10 -2.07
C PHE A 95 5.27 25.78 -3.44
N TYR A 96 5.28 25.00 -4.53
CA TYR A 96 5.06 25.55 -5.86
C TYR A 96 3.67 26.20 -6.03
N VAL A 97 2.62 25.57 -5.50
CA VAL A 97 1.26 26.14 -5.54
C VAL A 97 1.17 27.41 -4.68
N GLU A 98 1.85 27.44 -3.54
CA GLU A 98 1.92 28.63 -2.67
C GLU A 98 2.65 29.79 -3.34
N GLU A 99 3.78 29.52 -4.00
CA GLU A 99 4.54 30.53 -4.76
C GLU A 99 3.68 31.16 -5.86
N LEU A 100 2.95 30.33 -6.62
CA LEU A 100 2.00 30.81 -7.63
C LEU A 100 0.88 31.66 -7.04
N TYR A 101 0.43 31.34 -5.82
CA TYR A 101 -0.58 32.11 -5.13
C TYR A 101 -0.06 33.47 -4.67
N LYS A 102 1.16 33.52 -4.11
CA LYS A 102 1.83 34.77 -3.74
C LYS A 102 2.05 35.68 -4.94
N ASP A 103 2.55 35.14 -6.04
CA ASP A 103 2.70 35.84 -7.32
C ASP A 103 1.37 36.48 -7.76
N PHE A 104 0.29 35.71 -7.68
CA PHE A 104 -1.04 36.19 -7.98
C PHE A 104 -1.48 37.32 -7.03
N LYS A 105 -1.20 37.23 -5.73
CA LYS A 105 -1.59 38.28 -4.76
C LYS A 105 -0.90 39.62 -5.03
N ILE A 106 0.31 39.60 -5.60
CA ILE A 106 1.09 40.80 -5.97
C ILE A 106 0.54 41.43 -7.25
N GLU A 107 0.41 40.66 -8.33
CA GLU A 107 0.07 41.20 -9.66
C GLU A 107 -1.43 41.25 -9.94
N LYS A 108 -2.22 40.39 -9.30
CA LYS A 108 -3.67 40.21 -9.49
C LYS A 108 -4.11 39.98 -10.95
N SER A 109 -3.24 39.36 -11.74
CA SER A 109 -3.49 39.01 -13.15
C SER A 109 -4.37 37.76 -13.30
N GLU A 110 -5.29 37.79 -14.27
CA GLU A 110 -6.13 36.64 -14.63
C GLU A 110 -5.29 35.44 -15.10
N GLU A 111 -4.17 35.68 -15.78
CA GLU A 111 -3.27 34.62 -16.24
C GLU A 111 -2.61 33.90 -15.07
N LYS A 112 -2.13 34.67 -14.08
CA LYS A 112 -1.54 34.13 -12.84
C LYS A 112 -2.59 33.36 -12.03
N TRP A 113 -3.82 33.90 -11.93
CA TRP A 113 -4.95 33.21 -11.30
C TRP A 113 -5.22 31.85 -11.95
N LYS A 114 -5.29 31.82 -13.28
CA LYS A 114 -5.48 30.60 -14.06
C LYS A 114 -4.35 29.59 -13.84
N LYS A 115 -3.09 30.04 -13.87
CA LYS A 115 -1.92 29.20 -13.63
C LYS A 115 -1.94 28.59 -12.22
N PHE A 116 -2.23 29.40 -11.21
CA PHE A 116 -2.43 28.96 -9.83
C PHE A 116 -3.53 27.90 -9.72
N TRP A 117 -4.71 28.14 -10.29
CA TRP A 117 -5.84 27.20 -10.20
C TRP A 117 -5.55 25.85 -10.83
N ILE A 118 -4.89 25.85 -11.98
CA ILE A 118 -4.49 24.62 -12.64
C ILE A 118 -3.54 23.83 -11.74
N ALA A 119 -2.54 24.49 -11.15
CA ALA A 119 -1.60 23.85 -10.23
C ALA A 119 -2.31 23.34 -8.96
N LEU A 120 -3.21 24.12 -8.37
CA LEU A 120 -3.99 23.72 -7.19
C LEU A 120 -4.86 22.49 -7.47
N ILE A 121 -5.44 22.37 -8.67
CA ILE A 121 -6.25 21.21 -9.06
C ILE A 121 -5.38 19.95 -9.20
N TYR A 122 -4.23 20.05 -9.85
CA TYR A 122 -3.29 18.92 -9.93
C TYR A 122 -2.79 18.51 -8.55
N TYR A 123 -2.52 19.49 -7.70
CA TYR A 123 -2.14 19.24 -6.32
C TYR A 123 -3.24 18.55 -5.53
N TYR A 124 -4.49 19.03 -5.64
CA TYR A 124 -5.65 18.41 -5.01
C TYR A 124 -5.81 16.94 -5.39
N GLN A 125 -5.66 16.60 -6.67
CA GLN A 125 -5.74 15.21 -7.14
C GLN A 125 -4.62 14.34 -6.57
N SER A 126 -3.41 14.90 -6.46
CA SER A 126 -2.26 14.19 -5.89
C SER A 126 -2.45 13.94 -4.39
N ILE A 127 -2.98 14.91 -3.66
CA ILE A 127 -3.36 14.79 -2.25
C ILE A 127 -4.52 13.81 -2.06
N GLU A 128 -5.53 13.83 -2.93
CA GLU A 128 -6.62 12.85 -2.91
C GLU A 128 -6.08 11.42 -3.08
N GLY A 129 -5.15 11.22 -4.01
CA GLY A 129 -4.44 9.94 -4.18
C GLY A 129 -3.69 9.52 -2.91
N GLY A 130 -2.98 10.46 -2.28
CA GLY A 130 -2.30 10.25 -1.00
C GLY A 130 -3.25 9.88 0.14
N TYR A 131 -4.38 10.59 0.26
CA TYR A 131 -5.43 10.33 1.26
C TYR A 131 -5.98 8.92 1.13
N TRP A 132 -6.45 8.53 -0.06
CA TRP A 132 -7.01 7.20 -0.26
C TRP A 132 -5.98 6.10 -0.11
N SER A 133 -4.73 6.34 -0.52
CA SER A 133 -3.64 5.37 -0.31
C SER A 133 -3.37 5.12 1.17
N ASN A 134 -3.28 6.18 1.98
CA ASN A 134 -3.12 6.07 3.43
C ASN A 134 -4.31 5.39 4.07
N PHE A 135 -5.53 5.83 3.74
CA PHE A 135 -6.77 5.23 4.22
C PHE A 135 -6.83 3.73 3.94
N TYR A 136 -6.61 3.31 2.68
CA TYR A 136 -6.65 1.89 2.34
C TYR A 136 -5.51 1.09 2.98
N THR A 137 -4.37 1.72 3.27
CA THR A 137 -3.27 1.06 3.98
C THR A 137 -3.65 0.79 5.43
N LEU A 138 -4.16 1.80 6.15
CA LEU A 138 -4.58 1.69 7.54
C LEU A 138 -5.77 0.74 7.71
N TYR A 139 -6.77 0.86 6.83
CA TYR A 139 -8.03 0.14 6.95
C TYR A 139 -8.10 -1.10 6.05
N ARG A 140 -6.97 -1.57 5.50
CA ARG A 140 -6.90 -2.71 4.58
C ARG A 140 -7.69 -3.92 5.07
N ASN A 141 -7.51 -4.26 6.34
CA ASN A 141 -8.12 -5.43 6.98
C ASN A 141 -9.36 -5.08 7.81
N TYR A 142 -9.78 -3.81 7.84
CA TYR A 142 -10.84 -3.34 8.73
C TYR A 142 -12.17 -4.05 8.46
N GLY A 143 -12.53 -4.25 7.18
CA GLY A 143 -13.73 -5.00 6.80
C GLY A 143 -13.71 -6.44 7.31
N TRP A 144 -12.55 -7.09 7.29
CA TRP A 144 -12.38 -8.43 7.84
C TRP A 144 -12.53 -8.44 9.36
N TYR A 145 -11.91 -7.51 10.07
CA TYR A 145 -12.07 -7.41 11.53
C TYR A 145 -13.52 -7.16 11.92
N LEU A 146 -14.21 -6.25 11.25
CA LEU A 146 -15.62 -5.95 11.50
C LEU A 146 -16.51 -7.17 11.25
N HIS A 147 -16.28 -7.89 10.15
CA HIS A 147 -17.02 -9.12 9.86
C HIS A 147 -16.72 -10.21 10.89
N SER A 148 -15.46 -10.37 11.29
CA SER A 148 -15.03 -11.40 12.23
C SER A 148 -15.54 -11.16 13.66
N LEU A 149 -15.68 -9.90 14.09
CA LEU A 149 -16.20 -9.55 15.41
C LEU A 149 -17.70 -9.86 15.56
N ASN A 150 -18.46 -9.77 14.48
CA ASN A 150 -19.91 -10.01 14.47
C ASN A 150 -20.29 -11.50 14.32
N LYS A 151 -19.32 -12.42 14.34
CA LYS A 151 -19.53 -13.86 14.17
C LYS A 151 -19.25 -14.62 15.47
N ASN A 152 -19.85 -15.81 15.58
CA ASN A 152 -19.55 -16.73 16.67
C ASN A 152 -18.06 -17.10 16.66
N ILE A 153 -17.46 -17.27 17.84
CA ILE A 153 -16.04 -17.60 18.04
C ILE A 153 -15.58 -18.79 17.19
N PHE A 154 -16.42 -19.81 17.00
CA PHE A 154 -16.08 -20.97 16.16
C PHE A 154 -15.88 -20.61 14.68
N VAL A 155 -16.74 -19.73 14.15
CA VAL A 155 -16.64 -19.25 12.75
C VAL A 155 -15.41 -18.37 12.57
N ARG A 156 -15.10 -17.55 13.59
CA ARG A 156 -13.88 -16.74 13.61
C ARG A 156 -12.62 -17.60 13.56
N ILE A 157 -12.52 -18.58 14.45
CA ILE A 157 -11.37 -19.53 14.50
C ILE A 157 -11.25 -20.27 13.18
N PHE A 158 -12.37 -20.70 12.58
CA PHE A 158 -12.38 -21.37 11.28
C PHE A 158 -11.79 -20.49 10.17
N PHE A 159 -12.22 -19.24 10.05
CA PHE A 159 -11.66 -18.31 9.04
C PHE A 159 -10.20 -17.93 9.31
N GLU A 160 -9.81 -17.73 10.58
CA GLU A 160 -8.40 -17.51 10.94
C GLU A 160 -7.54 -18.73 10.56
N THR A 161 -8.06 -19.95 10.73
CA THR A 161 -7.39 -21.20 10.34
C THR A 161 -7.25 -21.32 8.82
N ILE A 162 -8.30 -21.04 8.05
CA ILE A 162 -8.24 -21.03 6.58
C ILE A 162 -7.17 -20.05 6.09
N ARG A 163 -7.12 -18.85 6.67
CA ARG A 163 -6.13 -17.83 6.32
C ARG A 163 -4.71 -18.31 6.63
N PHE A 164 -4.49 -18.88 7.81
CA PHE A 164 -3.20 -19.45 8.20
C PHE A 164 -2.78 -20.60 7.26
N LEU A 165 -3.71 -21.48 6.88
CA LEU A 165 -3.46 -22.54 5.91
C LEU A 165 -3.09 -21.98 4.53
N LYS A 166 -3.77 -20.93 4.08
CA LYS A 166 -3.47 -20.25 2.81
C LYS A 166 -2.05 -19.68 2.80
N ASP A 167 -1.67 -18.97 3.86
CA ASP A 167 -0.31 -18.41 3.99
C ASP A 167 0.75 -19.53 4.07
N THR A 168 0.43 -20.63 4.76
CA THR A 168 1.29 -21.82 4.82
C THR A 168 1.48 -22.45 3.44
N VAL A 169 0.42 -22.62 2.67
CA VAL A 169 0.50 -23.18 1.30
C VAL A 169 1.24 -22.25 0.36
N ASN A 170 1.06 -20.93 0.46
CA ASN A 170 1.84 -19.96 -0.30
C ASN A 170 3.35 -20.07 0.00
N PHE A 171 3.69 -20.22 1.28
CA PHE A 171 5.07 -20.44 1.72
C PHE A 171 5.64 -21.77 1.17
N LEU A 172 4.92 -22.87 1.32
CA LEU A 172 5.33 -24.19 0.81
C LEU A 172 5.47 -24.20 -0.71
N THR A 173 4.59 -23.52 -1.44
CA THR A 173 4.67 -23.35 -2.89
C THR A 173 5.94 -22.60 -3.26
N SER A 174 6.26 -21.51 -2.55
CA SER A 174 7.49 -20.74 -2.79
C SER A 174 8.74 -21.57 -2.52
N LEU A 175 8.74 -22.37 -1.45
CA LEU A 175 9.83 -23.28 -1.12
C LEU A 175 9.99 -24.38 -2.18
N SER A 176 8.88 -24.95 -2.66
CA SER A 176 8.86 -25.96 -3.72
C SER A 176 9.42 -25.41 -5.05
N VAL A 177 9.04 -24.19 -5.44
CA VAL A 177 9.60 -23.50 -6.62
C VAL A 177 11.10 -23.26 -6.45
N GLY A 178 11.53 -22.82 -5.26
CA GLY A 178 12.96 -22.67 -4.96
C GLY A 178 13.71 -24.00 -5.08
N PHE A 179 13.18 -25.08 -4.51
CA PHE A 179 13.78 -26.41 -4.57
C PHE A 179 13.85 -26.96 -6.00
N LEU A 180 12.83 -26.71 -6.82
CA LEU A 180 12.84 -27.03 -8.26
C LEU A 180 13.96 -26.26 -8.97
N ALA A 181 14.09 -24.95 -8.72
CA ALA A 181 15.14 -24.13 -9.31
C ALA A 181 16.55 -24.63 -8.93
N PHE A 182 16.77 -24.98 -7.66
CA PHE A 182 18.02 -25.60 -7.20
C PHE A 182 18.28 -26.95 -7.85
N SER A 183 17.25 -27.79 -8.00
CA SER A 183 17.37 -29.10 -8.66
C SER A 183 17.70 -28.99 -10.15
N LEU A 184 17.15 -27.99 -10.84
CA LEU A 184 17.49 -27.68 -12.23
C LEU A 184 18.91 -27.14 -12.35
N TYR A 185 19.32 -26.27 -11.42
CA TYR A 185 20.70 -25.76 -11.36
C TYR A 185 21.72 -26.88 -11.12
N ASP A 186 21.45 -27.83 -10.22
CA ASP A 186 22.32 -28.99 -10.00
C ASP A 186 22.44 -29.86 -11.25
N LYS A 187 21.35 -30.05 -12.01
CA LYS A 187 21.39 -30.75 -13.29
C LYS A 187 22.25 -30.03 -14.33
N LEU A 188 22.21 -28.69 -14.36
CA LEU A 188 23.08 -27.89 -15.23
C LEU A 188 24.55 -27.99 -14.79
N LEU A 189 24.84 -27.96 -13.49
CA LEU A 189 26.19 -28.16 -12.96
C LEU A 189 26.73 -29.55 -13.29
N TYR A 190 25.91 -30.59 -13.19
CA TYR A 190 26.29 -31.94 -13.58
C TYR A 190 26.70 -32.01 -15.06
N LEU A 191 25.97 -31.34 -15.95
CA LEU A 191 26.31 -31.28 -17.38
C LEU A 191 27.65 -30.58 -17.67
N ILE A 192 28.05 -29.61 -16.84
CA ILE A 192 29.25 -28.78 -17.09
C ILE A 192 30.48 -29.30 -16.34
N SER A 193 30.30 -29.82 -15.12
CA SER A 193 31.39 -30.12 -14.18
C SER A 193 31.40 -31.56 -13.67
N ASP A 194 30.46 -32.42 -14.13
CA ASP A 194 30.28 -33.82 -13.71
C ASP A 194 30.19 -34.01 -12.18
N LYS A 195 29.86 -32.92 -11.47
CA LYS A 195 29.65 -32.88 -10.02
C LYS A 195 28.17 -32.80 -9.75
N ARG A 196 27.71 -33.69 -8.88
CA ARG A 196 26.31 -33.77 -8.47
C ARG A 196 26.21 -33.52 -6.97
N ILE A 197 25.36 -32.57 -6.59
CA ILE A 197 25.12 -32.20 -5.20
C ILE A 197 23.79 -32.79 -4.72
N MET A 198 22.78 -32.92 -5.59
CA MET A 198 21.46 -33.42 -5.23
C MET A 198 21.26 -34.90 -5.58
N PRO A 199 20.44 -35.65 -4.79
CA PRO A 199 20.08 -37.03 -5.10
C PRO A 199 19.41 -37.22 -6.47
N GLU A 200 19.43 -38.45 -6.96
CA GLU A 200 18.62 -38.81 -8.13
C GLU A 200 17.13 -38.72 -7.82
N GLY A 201 16.36 -38.11 -8.73
CA GLY A 201 14.92 -37.92 -8.55
C GLY A 201 14.49 -36.60 -7.87
N SER A 202 15.42 -35.72 -7.47
CA SER A 202 15.04 -34.42 -6.85
C SER A 202 14.13 -33.54 -7.73
N ILE A 203 14.29 -33.61 -9.06
CA ILE A 203 13.38 -32.93 -10.01
C ILE A 203 11.98 -33.55 -9.97
N VAL A 204 11.86 -34.87 -9.95
CA VAL A 204 10.56 -35.56 -9.90
C VAL A 204 9.86 -35.26 -8.57
N MET A 205 10.60 -35.33 -7.47
CA MET A 205 10.09 -35.00 -6.12
C MET A 205 9.63 -33.54 -6.01
N SER A 206 10.40 -32.60 -6.56
CA SER A 206 10.03 -31.17 -6.54
C SER A 206 8.77 -30.88 -7.35
N ILE A 207 8.60 -31.54 -8.51
CA ILE A 207 7.36 -31.44 -9.32
C ILE A 207 6.17 -32.03 -8.56
N GLN A 208 6.32 -33.20 -7.94
CA GLN A 208 5.25 -33.81 -7.13
C GLN A 208 4.83 -32.91 -5.96
N LEU A 209 5.81 -32.33 -5.26
CA LEU A 209 5.57 -31.38 -4.18
C LEU A 209 4.83 -30.13 -4.67
N LEU A 210 5.20 -29.63 -5.86
CA LEU A 210 4.54 -28.46 -6.45
C LEU A 210 3.09 -28.76 -6.82
N ILE A 211 2.81 -29.90 -7.45
CA ILE A 211 1.46 -30.35 -7.79
C ILE A 211 0.60 -30.47 -6.52
N PHE A 212 1.17 -31.05 -5.45
CA PHE A 212 0.50 -31.15 -4.16
C PHE A 212 0.18 -29.77 -3.57
N CYS A 213 1.11 -28.82 -3.62
CA CYS A 213 0.89 -27.45 -3.17
C CYS A 213 -0.22 -26.74 -3.97
N ILE A 214 -0.24 -26.92 -5.30
CA ILE A 214 -1.28 -26.36 -6.17
C ILE A 214 -2.65 -26.95 -5.84
N ALA A 215 -2.73 -28.26 -5.61
CA ALA A 215 -3.98 -28.93 -5.22
C ALA A 215 -4.49 -28.42 -3.86
N LEU A 216 -3.61 -28.30 -2.87
CA LEU A 216 -3.94 -27.71 -1.56
C LEU A 216 -4.39 -26.25 -1.70
N TYR A 217 -3.74 -25.47 -2.55
CA TYR A 217 -4.12 -24.08 -2.79
C TYR A 217 -5.53 -23.98 -3.38
N GLY A 218 -5.85 -24.82 -4.37
CA GLY A 218 -7.18 -24.92 -4.94
C GLY A 218 -8.24 -25.27 -3.88
N PHE A 219 -7.95 -26.28 -3.04
CA PHE A 219 -8.85 -26.68 -1.95
C PHE A 219 -9.11 -25.53 -0.97
N ILE A 220 -8.06 -24.85 -0.49
CA ILE A 220 -8.19 -23.73 0.46
C ILE A 220 -8.96 -22.56 -0.17
N THR A 221 -8.76 -22.29 -1.46
CA THR A 221 -9.42 -21.19 -2.17
C THR A 221 -10.94 -21.38 -2.22
N ILE A 222 -11.43 -22.63 -2.28
CA ILE A 222 -12.87 -22.92 -2.21
C ILE A 222 -13.45 -22.45 -0.87
N PHE A 223 -12.75 -22.70 0.24
CA PHE A 223 -13.18 -22.25 1.56
C PHE A 223 -13.01 -20.74 1.76
N ASP A 224 -11.96 -20.16 1.19
CA ASP A 224 -11.72 -18.72 1.21
C ASP A 224 -12.77 -17.94 0.41
N ALA A 225 -13.40 -18.54 -0.61
CA ALA A 225 -14.51 -17.93 -1.34
C ALA A 225 -15.76 -17.71 -0.45
N PHE A 226 -15.91 -18.48 0.64
CA PHE A 226 -16.95 -18.26 1.65
C PHE A 226 -16.54 -17.24 2.73
N SER A 227 -15.29 -16.78 2.71
CA SER A 227 -14.79 -15.72 3.59
C SER A 227 -15.26 -14.35 3.09
N PRO A 228 -15.63 -13.41 3.98
CA PRO A 228 -15.95 -12.05 3.58
C PRO A 228 -14.81 -11.40 2.81
N ASN A 229 -15.16 -10.64 1.76
CA ASN A 229 -14.20 -9.90 0.96
C ASN A 229 -13.42 -8.93 1.84
N SER A 230 -12.15 -9.24 2.09
CA SER A 230 -11.38 -8.69 3.20
C SER A 230 -10.72 -7.35 2.90
N SER A 231 -10.57 -6.98 1.61
CA SER A 231 -9.87 -5.76 1.22
C SER A 231 -10.82 -4.63 0.83
N GLN A 232 -10.75 -3.51 1.55
CA GLN A 232 -11.36 -2.24 1.13
C GLN A 232 -10.72 -1.66 -0.15
N GLN A 233 -9.58 -2.21 -0.58
CA GLN A 233 -8.87 -1.79 -1.77
C GLN A 233 -9.53 -2.40 -3.02
N LYS A 234 -9.95 -1.55 -3.96
CA LYS A 234 -10.36 -1.98 -5.30
C LYS A 234 -9.23 -2.80 -5.95
N SER A 235 -9.60 -3.86 -6.66
CA SER A 235 -8.64 -4.79 -7.29
C SER A 235 -7.66 -4.03 -8.18
N PHE A 236 -6.44 -4.54 -8.32
CA PHE A 236 -5.47 -4.01 -9.30
C PHE A 236 -6.08 -3.95 -10.72
N ILE A 237 -6.98 -4.90 -11.03
CA ILE A 237 -7.76 -4.94 -12.26
C ILE A 237 -8.74 -3.76 -12.34
N ASP A 238 -9.46 -3.45 -11.26
CA ASP A 238 -10.37 -2.29 -11.21
C ASP A 238 -9.62 -0.96 -11.39
N LYS A 239 -8.41 -0.85 -10.84
CA LYS A 239 -7.54 0.32 -11.01
C LYS A 239 -7.05 0.45 -12.46
N LEU A 240 -6.72 -0.66 -13.12
CA LEU A 240 -6.34 -0.67 -14.53
C LEU A 240 -7.52 -0.32 -15.44
N ILE A 241 -8.69 -0.91 -15.20
CA ILE A 241 -9.91 -0.61 -15.97
C ILE A 241 -10.24 0.88 -15.84
N LYS A 242 -10.17 1.44 -14.63
CA LYS A 242 -10.43 2.88 -14.40
C LYS A 242 -9.38 3.79 -15.04
N LYS A 243 -8.11 3.35 -15.10
CA LYS A 243 -7.00 4.08 -15.75
C LYS A 243 -7.11 4.07 -17.29
N TYR A 244 -7.72 3.02 -17.87
CA TYR A 244 -7.93 2.89 -19.32
C TYR A 244 -9.29 3.40 -19.81
N THR A 245 -10.30 3.55 -18.93
CA THR A 245 -11.50 4.31 -19.28
C THR A 245 -11.13 5.77 -19.55
N ASN A 246 -11.64 6.29 -20.67
CA ASN A 246 -11.42 7.62 -21.27
C ASN A 246 -11.75 8.83 -20.37
N GLU A 247 -11.95 8.64 -19.06
CA GLU A 247 -12.29 9.65 -18.08
C GLU A 247 -11.16 10.68 -17.95
N ASN A 248 -9.91 10.27 -17.75
CA ASN A 248 -8.80 11.21 -17.50
C ASN A 248 -8.52 12.18 -18.66
N LYS A 249 -8.64 11.76 -19.93
CA LYS A 249 -8.45 12.66 -21.10
C LYS A 249 -9.61 13.64 -21.34
N LYS A 250 -10.79 13.38 -20.76
CA LYS A 250 -11.97 14.26 -20.87
C LYS A 250 -11.97 15.36 -19.79
N TYR A 251 -11.21 15.19 -18.71
CA TYR A 251 -11.15 16.14 -17.58
C TYR A 251 -10.22 17.34 -17.82
N GLU A 252 -9.09 17.17 -18.50
CA GLU A 252 -8.23 18.30 -18.88
C GLU A 252 -8.98 19.34 -19.74
N LYS A 253 -9.96 18.89 -20.55
CA LYS A 253 -10.83 19.76 -21.35
C LYS A 253 -11.99 20.40 -20.58
N LYS A 254 -12.14 20.15 -19.27
CA LYS A 254 -13.30 20.60 -18.47
C LYS A 254 -12.92 21.22 -17.11
N ILE A 255 -11.67 21.67 -16.94
CA ILE A 255 -11.28 22.43 -15.75
C ILE A 255 -12.03 23.76 -15.76
N ARG A 256 -13.04 23.88 -14.89
CA ARG A 256 -13.76 25.14 -14.66
C ARG A 256 -12.94 25.97 -13.69
N ILE A 257 -12.24 26.98 -14.21
CA ILE A 257 -11.55 27.97 -13.39
C ILE A 257 -12.62 28.92 -12.84
N PRO A 258 -12.72 29.09 -11.52
CA PRO A 258 -13.66 30.02 -10.96
C PRO A 258 -13.26 31.45 -11.28
N LYS A 259 -14.24 32.32 -11.53
CA LYS A 259 -13.99 33.76 -11.70
C LYS A 259 -13.43 34.36 -10.40
N MET A 260 -12.57 35.36 -10.58
CA MET A 260 -11.80 36.00 -9.52
C MET A 260 -12.70 36.81 -8.58
N TYR A 261 -13.51 37.72 -9.13
CA TYR A 261 -14.55 38.46 -8.42
C TYR A 261 -15.79 38.51 -9.32
N GLU A 262 -16.95 38.14 -8.78
CA GLU A 262 -18.27 38.57 -9.28
C GLU A 262 -18.87 39.51 -8.25
#